data_AF-A0A3D0ZFZ7-F1
#
_entry.id   AF-A0A3D0ZFZ7-F1
#
_cell.length_a   1.000
_cell.length_b   1.000
_cell.length_c   1.000
_cell.angle_alpha   90.00
_cell.angle_beta   90.00
_cell.angle_gamma   90.00
#
_symmetry.space_group_name_H-M   'P 1'
#
loop_
_entity.id
_entity.type
_entity.pdbx_description
1 polymer ?
#
loop_
_entity_poly.entity_id
_entity_poly.type
_entity_poly.pdbx_seq_one_letter_code
_entity_poly.pdbx_strand_id
1 'polypeptide(L)'
;RDVIVVATVSCIYGLGTPEEYIAGMVTLRKGAQMNRDDLLRKFVAMQYARNDMDFHRGTFRVRGDTVEIIPMYEELAIRIEFFGDEIENIHTLHPLTGELIRDEEEMYVFPASHYVAGPERMARAIKRIEDELAERLQVLESQNKLVEAQRLRMRTTYDLEMMQQMGFCNGIENYS
;
A
#
# COMPACT_ATOMS: atom_id res chain seq x y z
N ARG A 1 9.19 -10.53 -22.17
CA ARG A 1 9.22 -9.14 -22.67
C ARG A 1 7.99 -9.02 -23.56
N ASP A 2 6.79 -9.18 -22.98
CA ASP A 2 5.57 -9.53 -23.71
C ASP A 2 4.35 -8.95 -22.97
N VAL A 3 4.32 -7.63 -22.84
CA VAL A 3 3.26 -6.90 -22.12
C VAL A 3 2.68 -5.85 -23.05
N ILE A 4 1.36 -5.89 -23.25
CA ILE A 4 0.59 -4.87 -23.95
C ILE A 4 -0.32 -4.22 -22.92
N VAL A 5 -0.17 -2.90 -22.72
CA VAL A 5 -1.06 -2.11 -21.88
C VAL A 5 -1.94 -1.25 -22.78
N VAL A 6 -3.25 -1.44 -22.71
CA VAL A 6 -4.23 -0.56 -23.37
C VAL A 6 -4.72 0.44 -22.34
N ALA A 7 -4.46 1.72 -22.57
CA ALA A 7 -4.75 2.78 -21.60
C ALA A 7 -5.51 3.95 -22.23
N THR A 8 -6.24 4.69 -21.39
CA THR A 8 -6.81 5.99 -21.74
C THR A 8 -5.78 7.10 -21.52
N VAL A 9 -6.19 8.37 -21.71
CA VAL A 9 -5.36 9.55 -21.35
C VAL A 9 -4.87 9.49 -19.90
N SER A 10 -5.51 8.69 -19.03
CA SER A 10 -5.06 8.53 -17.65
C SER A 10 -3.60 8.09 -17.49
N CYS A 11 -2.99 7.46 -18.50
CA CYS A 11 -1.59 7.02 -18.45
C CYS A 11 -0.55 8.15 -18.35
N ILE A 12 -0.96 9.42 -18.50
CA ILE A 12 -0.07 10.57 -18.38
C ILE A 12 -0.14 11.24 -17.00
N TYR A 13 -1.06 10.82 -16.11
CA TYR A 13 -1.16 11.37 -14.76
C TYR A 13 -0.10 10.80 -13.83
N GLY A 14 0.28 11.60 -12.83
CA GLY A 14 1.32 11.25 -11.87
C GLY A 14 0.96 10.01 -11.04
N LEU A 15 1.90 9.08 -10.98
CA LEU A 15 1.92 7.96 -10.05
C LEU A 15 3.22 8.06 -9.22
N GLY A 16 3.35 7.26 -8.17
CA GLY A 16 4.64 7.05 -7.53
C GLY A 16 5.70 6.56 -8.53
N THR A 17 6.97 6.76 -8.18
CA THR A 17 8.05 6.37 -9.10
C THR A 17 8.08 4.85 -9.27
N PRO A 18 8.31 4.33 -10.49
CA PRO A 18 8.42 2.88 -10.71
C PRO A 18 9.47 2.22 -9.82
N GLU A 19 10.58 2.91 -9.58
CA GLU A 19 11.68 2.44 -8.73
C GLU A 19 11.22 2.22 -7.29
N GLU A 20 10.42 3.13 -6.73
CA GLU A 20 9.86 2.97 -5.38
C GLU A 20 8.80 1.88 -5.32
N TYR A 21 7.96 1.77 -6.36
CA TYR A 21 6.95 0.72 -6.42
C TYR A 21 7.59 -0.67 -6.44
N ILE A 22 8.66 -0.84 -7.22
CA ILE A 22 9.45 -2.07 -7.27
C ILE A 22 10.20 -2.27 -5.95
N ALA A 23 10.84 -1.23 -5.39
CA ALA A 23 11.57 -1.34 -4.13
C ALA A 23 10.66 -1.67 -2.93
N GLY A 24 9.39 -1.29 -3.00
CA GLY A 24 8.38 -1.58 -2.00
C GLY A 24 7.82 -3.01 -2.06
N MET A 25 8.16 -3.81 -3.08
CA MET A 25 7.63 -5.17 -3.23
C MET A 25 8.23 -6.14 -2.22
N VAL A 26 7.50 -7.22 -1.94
CA VAL A 26 7.99 -8.37 -1.20
C VAL A 26 8.18 -9.55 -2.15
N THR A 27 9.41 -10.09 -2.16
CA THR A 27 9.69 -11.39 -2.79
C THR A 27 9.44 -12.51 -1.81
N LEU A 28 8.60 -13.46 -2.21
CA LEU A 28 8.31 -14.70 -1.51
C LEU A 28 8.98 -15.81 -2.29
N ARG A 29 9.83 -16.60 -1.64
CA ARG A 29 10.50 -17.73 -2.28
C ARG A 29 10.45 -18.93 -1.35
N LYS A 30 10.11 -20.10 -1.91
CA LYS A 30 10.13 -21.36 -1.17
C LYS A 30 11.55 -21.63 -0.63
N GLY A 31 11.63 -22.08 0.61
CA GLY A 31 12.88 -22.30 1.37
C GLY A 31 13.55 -21.01 1.89
N ALA A 32 12.96 -19.84 1.69
CA ALA A 32 13.52 -18.59 2.23
C ALA A 32 13.29 -18.50 3.74
N GLN A 33 14.34 -18.10 4.47
CA GLN A 33 14.26 -17.77 5.89
C GLN A 33 13.59 -16.39 6.03
N MET A 34 12.36 -16.39 6.53
CA MET A 34 11.56 -15.20 6.76
C MET A 34 10.65 -15.45 7.97
N ASN A 35 10.76 -14.59 8.98
CA ASN A 35 9.82 -14.61 10.09
C ASN A 35 8.42 -14.18 9.61
N ARG A 36 7.40 -14.92 10.01
CA ARG A 36 6.00 -14.66 9.64
C ARG A 36 5.56 -13.25 10.04
N ASP A 37 5.83 -12.82 11.27
CA ASP A 37 5.35 -11.53 11.78
C ASP A 37 6.04 -10.35 11.06
N ASP A 38 7.28 -10.53 10.62
CA ASP A 38 7.96 -9.57 9.75
C ASP A 38 7.30 -9.48 8.37
N LEU A 39 6.84 -10.59 7.80
CA LEU A 39 6.05 -10.56 6.58
C LEU A 39 4.74 -9.78 6.77
N LEU A 40 4.03 -9.99 7.88
CA LEU A 40 2.79 -9.26 8.16
C LEU A 40 3.02 -7.75 8.27
N ARG A 41 4.11 -7.33 8.93
CA ARG A 41 4.51 -5.91 9.01
C ARG A 41 4.79 -5.33 7.62
N LYS A 42 5.46 -6.09 6.75
CA LYS A 42 5.70 -5.67 5.36
C LYS A 42 4.39 -5.53 4.59
N PHE A 43 3.44 -6.45 4.74
CA PHE A 43 2.11 -6.33 4.12
C PHE A 43 1.37 -5.08 4.56
N VAL A 44 1.39 -4.75 5.86
CA VAL A 44 0.80 -3.49 6.36
C VAL A 44 1.51 -2.26 5.77
N ALA A 45 2.85 -2.26 5.73
CA ALA A 45 3.62 -1.16 5.13
C ALA A 45 3.34 -1.01 3.62
N MET A 46 3.01 -2.10 2.94
CA MET A 46 2.54 -2.14 1.56
C MET A 46 1.06 -1.77 1.39
N GLN A 47 0.41 -1.26 2.46
CA GLN A 47 -1.00 -0.84 2.50
C GLN A 47 -2.03 -1.97 2.31
N TYR A 48 -1.66 -3.22 2.62
CA TYR A 48 -2.64 -4.29 2.76
C TYR A 48 -3.28 -4.26 4.16
N ALA A 49 -4.58 -4.52 4.21
CA ALA A 49 -5.32 -4.60 5.46
C ALA A 49 -5.38 -6.04 5.98
N ARG A 50 -5.13 -6.23 7.28
CA ARG A 50 -5.40 -7.53 7.90
C ARG A 50 -6.90 -7.70 8.11
N ASN A 51 -7.49 -8.75 7.54
CA ASN A 51 -8.90 -9.06 7.71
C ASN A 51 -9.14 -10.58 7.72
N ASP A 52 -9.29 -11.15 8.92
CA ASP A 52 -9.42 -12.60 9.10
C ASP A 52 -10.84 -13.10 8.76
N MET A 53 -11.85 -12.22 8.71
CA MET A 53 -13.25 -12.58 8.41
C MET A 53 -13.63 -12.33 6.95
N ASP A 54 -13.33 -11.13 6.44
CA ASP A 54 -13.69 -10.71 5.09
C ASP A 54 -12.45 -10.65 4.19
N PHE A 55 -12.30 -11.68 3.36
CA PHE A 55 -11.11 -11.89 2.53
C PHE A 55 -11.39 -11.44 1.10
N HIS A 56 -10.86 -10.28 0.73
CA HIS A 56 -11.04 -9.62 -0.55
C HIS A 56 -9.73 -9.00 -1.03
N ARG A 57 -9.70 -8.47 -2.26
CA ARG A 57 -8.51 -7.79 -2.80
C ARG A 57 -7.99 -6.71 -1.85
N GLY A 58 -6.68 -6.67 -1.67
CA GLY A 58 -6.04 -5.72 -0.76
C GLY A 58 -6.04 -6.16 0.71
N THR A 59 -6.51 -7.38 1.02
CA THR A 59 -6.43 -7.92 2.38
C THR A 59 -5.54 -9.15 2.48
N PHE A 60 -5.05 -9.37 3.71
CA PHE A 60 -4.41 -10.62 4.10
C PHE A 60 -5.02 -11.13 5.41
N ARG A 61 -4.87 -12.43 5.64
CA ARG A 61 -5.32 -13.12 6.85
C ARG A 61 -4.33 -14.16 7.32
N VAL A 62 -4.44 -14.57 8.58
CA VAL A 62 -3.54 -15.55 9.20
C VAL A 62 -4.34 -16.69 9.81
N ARG A 63 -3.93 -17.92 9.50
CA ARG A 63 -4.52 -19.15 10.04
C ARG A 63 -3.39 -20.08 10.50
N GLY A 64 -3.02 -20.00 11.78
CA GLY A 64 -1.88 -20.74 12.30
C GLY A 64 -0.59 -20.32 11.61
N ASP A 65 0.08 -21.27 10.97
CA ASP A 65 1.34 -21.05 10.24
C ASP A 65 1.13 -20.71 8.77
N THR A 66 -0.12 -20.47 8.37
CA THR A 66 -0.48 -20.07 7.02
C THR A 66 -0.85 -18.58 6.97
N VAL A 67 -0.26 -17.85 6.03
CA VAL A 67 -0.64 -16.49 5.66
C VAL A 67 -1.27 -16.53 4.27
N GLU A 68 -2.43 -15.91 4.11
CA GLU A 68 -3.07 -15.76 2.81
C GLU A 68 -3.24 -14.29 2.48
N ILE A 69 -2.97 -13.89 1.24
CA ILE A 69 -3.09 -12.52 0.75
C ILE A 69 -3.77 -12.51 -0.62
N ILE A 70 -4.65 -11.53 -0.86
CA ILE A 70 -5.16 -11.25 -2.21
C ILE A 70 -4.53 -9.96 -2.71
N PRO A 71 -3.55 -10.02 -3.65
CA PRO A 71 -2.99 -8.83 -4.23
C PRO A 71 -4.07 -7.94 -4.89
N MET A 72 -3.89 -6.61 -4.86
CA MET A 72 -4.88 -5.69 -5.43
C MET A 72 -5.11 -5.95 -6.93
N TYR A 73 -4.07 -6.36 -7.64
CA TYR A 73 -4.03 -6.55 -9.08
C TYR A 73 -4.31 -8.00 -9.52
N GLU A 74 -4.29 -8.99 -8.62
CA GLU A 74 -4.46 -10.40 -8.97
C GLU A 74 -5.89 -10.92 -8.77
N GLU A 75 -6.30 -11.88 -9.60
CA GLU A 75 -7.56 -12.62 -9.41
C GLU A 75 -7.44 -13.75 -8.39
N LEU A 76 -6.25 -14.32 -8.25
CA LEU A 76 -5.98 -15.43 -7.33
C LEU A 76 -5.42 -14.93 -6.00
N ALA A 77 -5.76 -15.64 -4.93
CA ALA A 77 -5.10 -15.46 -3.64
C ALA A 77 -3.77 -16.21 -3.62
N ILE A 78 -2.80 -15.72 -2.86
CA ILE A 78 -1.55 -16.39 -2.58
C ILE A 78 -1.62 -16.95 -1.15
N ARG A 79 -1.34 -18.24 -0.98
CA ARG A 79 -1.13 -18.89 0.31
C ARG A 79 0.36 -19.12 0.52
N ILE A 80 0.83 -18.77 1.71
CA ILE A 80 2.22 -18.86 2.14
C ILE A 80 2.21 -19.70 3.42
N GLU A 81 2.76 -20.89 3.35
CA GLU A 81 2.84 -21.81 4.47
C GLU A 81 4.23 -21.73 5.10
N PHE A 82 4.27 -21.60 6.42
CA PHE A 82 5.51 -21.48 7.17
C PHE A 82 5.79 -22.74 7.97
N PHE A 83 7.08 -23.07 8.09
CA PHE A 83 7.59 -24.01 9.09
C PHE A 83 8.61 -23.28 9.96
N GLY A 84 8.16 -22.78 11.12
CA GLY A 84 8.97 -21.86 11.93
C GLY A 84 9.20 -20.53 11.19
N ASP A 85 10.46 -20.20 10.93
CA ASP A 85 10.87 -19.00 10.20
C ASP A 85 11.25 -19.29 8.74
N GLU A 86 10.74 -20.37 8.15
CA GLU A 86 10.98 -20.74 6.75
C GLU A 86 9.67 -20.79 5.96
N ILE A 87 9.66 -20.25 4.74
CA ILE A 87 8.56 -20.44 3.80
C ILE A 87 8.64 -21.85 3.22
N GLU A 88 7.77 -22.75 3.68
CA GLU A 88 7.75 -24.15 3.25
C GLU A 88 7.06 -24.32 1.90
N ASN A 89 5.92 -23.67 1.68
CA ASN A 89 5.18 -23.72 0.42
C ASN A 89 4.57 -22.37 0.05
N ILE A 90 4.44 -22.16 -1.26
CA ILE A 90 3.68 -21.04 -1.83
C ILE A 90 2.71 -21.61 -2.86
N HIS A 91 1.44 -21.24 -2.74
CA HIS A 91 0.40 -21.65 -3.68
C HIS A 91 -0.41 -20.46 -4.16
N THR A 92 -0.90 -20.52 -5.40
CA THR A 92 -2.02 -19.70 -5.83
C THR A 92 -3.32 -20.49 -5.66
N LEU A 93 -4.39 -19.82 -5.23
CA LEU A 93 -5.68 -20.45 -4.98
C LEU A 93 -6.85 -19.54 -5.34
N HIS A 94 -7.99 -20.14 -5.65
CA HIS A 94 -9.20 -19.39 -5.94
C HIS A 94 -9.77 -18.78 -4.64
N PRO A 95 -9.95 -17.45 -4.55
CA PRO A 95 -10.17 -16.75 -3.27
C PRO A 95 -11.48 -17.10 -2.56
N LEU A 96 -12.50 -17.53 -3.32
CA LEU A 96 -13.82 -17.89 -2.79
C LEU A 96 -13.92 -19.37 -2.40
N THR A 97 -13.38 -20.26 -3.23
CA THR A 97 -13.53 -21.71 -3.05
C THR A 97 -12.40 -22.32 -2.24
N GLY A 98 -11.24 -21.66 -2.19
CA GLY A 98 -10.03 -22.17 -1.55
C GLY A 98 -9.31 -23.26 -2.35
N GLU A 99 -9.75 -23.53 -3.58
CA GLU A 99 -9.14 -24.53 -4.46
C GLU A 99 -7.73 -24.12 -4.85
N LEU A 100 -6.76 -25.00 -4.63
CA LEU A 100 -5.37 -24.79 -5.05
C LEU A 100 -5.29 -24.85 -6.57
N ILE A 101 -4.67 -23.83 -7.16
CA ILE A 101 -4.52 -23.71 -8.61
C ILE A 101 -3.13 -24.17 -9.03
N ARG A 102 -2.08 -23.61 -8.41
CA ARG A 102 -0.68 -23.92 -8.73
C ARG A 102 0.22 -23.84 -7.51
N ASP A 103 1.24 -24.69 -7.49
CA ASP A 103 2.43 -24.53 -6.66
C ASP A 103 3.38 -23.52 -7.30
N GLU A 104 3.94 -22.64 -6.48
CA GLU A 104 4.87 -21.60 -6.92
C GLU A 104 6.20 -21.73 -6.17
N GLU A 105 7.32 -21.62 -6.89
CA GLU A 105 8.64 -21.55 -6.27
C GLU A 105 8.96 -20.13 -5.79
N GLU A 106 8.43 -19.13 -6.48
CA GLU A 106 8.68 -17.72 -6.21
C GLU A 106 7.48 -16.85 -6.64
N MET A 107 7.14 -15.87 -5.82
CA MET A 107 6.09 -14.87 -6.10
C MET A 107 6.54 -13.47 -5.69
N TYR A 108 6.04 -12.47 -6.41
CA TYR A 108 6.28 -11.05 -6.13
C TYR A 108 4.97 -10.39 -5.72
N VAL A 109 4.92 -9.84 -4.51
CA VAL A 109 3.78 -9.08 -4.01
C VAL A 109 4.15 -7.61 -4.04
N PHE A 110 3.50 -6.84 -4.92
CA PHE A 110 3.68 -5.41 -5.03
C PHE A 110 2.77 -4.65 -4.05
N PRO A 111 3.08 -3.38 -3.73
CA PRO A 111 2.22 -2.59 -2.86
C PRO A 111 0.78 -2.44 -3.37
N ALA A 112 -0.17 -2.35 -2.44
CA ALA A 112 -1.61 -2.21 -2.73
C ALA A 112 -1.98 -0.83 -3.30
N SER A 113 -1.04 0.13 -3.33
CA SER A 113 -1.22 1.47 -3.85
C SER A 113 -0.02 1.91 -4.68
N HIS A 114 -0.27 2.77 -5.67
CA HIS A 114 0.78 3.39 -6.48
C HIS A 114 1.43 4.61 -5.79
N TYR A 115 0.93 5.04 -4.63
CA TYR A 115 1.45 6.20 -3.88
C TYR A 115 2.19 5.79 -2.61
N VAL A 116 2.68 4.55 -2.55
CA VAL A 116 3.48 4.10 -1.39
C VAL A 116 4.82 4.83 -1.41
N ALA A 117 5.08 5.57 -0.33
CA ALA A 117 6.34 6.27 -0.09
C ALA A 117 6.99 5.73 1.18
N GLY A 118 8.32 5.59 1.16
CA GLY A 118 9.08 5.18 2.34
C GLY A 118 8.97 6.19 3.49
N PRO A 119 9.24 5.78 4.75
CA PRO A 119 9.04 6.60 5.94
C PRO A 119 9.75 7.96 5.88
N GLU A 120 11.00 7.99 5.39
CA GLU A 120 11.76 9.24 5.28
C GLU A 120 11.17 10.20 4.25
N ARG A 121 10.69 9.67 3.12
CA ARG A 121 10.08 10.49 2.06
C ARG A 121 8.74 11.05 2.55
N MET A 122 7.95 10.22 3.23
CA MET A 122 6.70 10.64 3.86
C MET A 122 6.94 11.76 4.88
N ALA A 123 7.93 11.61 5.77
CA ALA A 123 8.28 12.64 6.75
C ALA A 123 8.71 13.97 6.10
N ARG A 124 9.50 13.91 5.01
CA ARG A 124 9.85 15.11 4.23
C ARG A 124 8.65 15.74 3.54
N ALA A 125 7.74 14.94 3.00
CA ALA A 125 6.54 15.43 2.34
C ALA A 125 5.60 16.13 3.33
N ILE A 126 5.33 15.51 4.49
CA ILE A 126 4.54 16.08 5.59
C ILE A 126 5.05 17.47 5.96
N LYS A 127 6.36 17.61 6.20
CA LYS A 127 6.94 18.90 6.55
C LYS A 127 6.72 19.97 5.48
N ARG A 128 6.90 19.60 4.21
CA ARG A 128 6.68 20.54 3.09
C ARG A 128 5.21 20.97 2.98
N ILE A 129 4.28 20.04 3.22
CA ILE A 129 2.84 20.32 3.22
C ILE A 129 2.48 21.26 4.37
N GLU A 130 3.06 21.07 5.56
CA GLU A 130 2.88 21.97 6.71
C GLU A 130 3.38 23.38 6.41
N ASP A 131 4.57 23.50 5.80
CA ASP A 131 5.16 24.78 5.42
C ASP A 131 4.29 25.52 4.38
N GLU A 132 3.84 24.81 3.32
CA GLU A 132 2.98 25.38 2.28
C GLU A 132 1.59 25.75 2.82
N LEU A 133 1.02 24.93 3.71
CA LEU A 133 -0.23 25.22 4.38
C LEU A 133 -0.13 26.52 5.17
N ALA A 134 0.95 26.71 5.94
CA ALA A 134 1.16 27.92 6.72
C ALA A 134 1.22 29.17 5.83
N GLU A 135 1.98 29.13 4.74
CA GLU A 135 2.06 30.23 3.77
C GLU A 135 0.68 30.52 3.15
N ARG A 136 -0.03 29.48 2.71
CA ARG A 136 -1.31 29.64 2.03
C ARG A 136 -2.40 30.20 2.94
N LEU A 137 -2.42 29.77 4.20
CA LEU A 137 -3.35 30.30 5.20
C LEU A 137 -3.11 31.79 5.44
N GLN A 138 -1.84 32.22 5.52
CA GLN A 138 -1.49 33.62 5.70
C GLN A 138 -2.00 34.49 4.52
N VAL A 139 -1.88 33.99 3.29
CA VAL A 139 -2.44 34.66 2.09
C VAL A 139 -3.96 34.77 2.16
N LEU A 140 -4.67 33.68 2.50
CA LEU A 140 -6.14 33.69 2.57
C LEU A 140 -6.65 34.62 3.68
N GLU A 141 -6.03 34.57 4.86
CA GLU A 141 -6.36 35.44 5.99
C GLU A 141 -6.11 36.92 5.66
N SER A 142 -5.00 37.25 4.98
CA SER A 142 -4.71 38.62 4.52
C SER A 142 -5.73 39.17 3.51
N GLN A 143 -6.41 38.27 2.77
CA GLN A 143 -7.49 38.60 1.85
C GLN A 143 -8.88 38.57 2.50
N ASN A 144 -8.95 38.40 3.82
CA ASN A 144 -10.19 38.23 4.59
C ASN A 144 -11.05 37.02 4.15
N LYS A 145 -10.42 36.01 3.56
CA LYS A 145 -11.05 34.73 3.14
C LYS A 145 -11.02 33.70 4.26
N LEU A 146 -11.67 34.04 5.38
CA LEU A 146 -11.57 33.29 6.63
C LEU A 146 -12.22 31.90 6.54
N VAL A 147 -13.30 31.75 5.78
CA VAL A 147 -14.00 30.47 5.60
C VAL A 147 -13.16 29.49 4.77
N GLU A 148 -12.52 29.99 3.72
CA GLU A 148 -11.60 29.21 2.88
C GLU A 148 -10.36 28.79 3.66
N ALA A 149 -9.79 29.70 4.46
CA ALA A 149 -8.66 29.39 5.34
C ALA A 149 -9.02 28.31 6.36
N GLN A 150 -10.18 28.43 7.02
CA GLN A 150 -10.64 27.42 7.97
C GLN A 150 -10.87 26.06 7.28
N ARG A 151 -11.50 26.04 6.10
CA ARG A 151 -11.73 24.82 5.33
C ARG A 151 -10.42 24.13 4.96
N LEU A 152 -9.45 24.89 4.45
CA LEU A 152 -8.14 24.38 4.06
C LEU A 152 -7.40 23.80 5.26
N ARG A 153 -7.32 24.56 6.35
CA ARG A 153 -6.68 24.14 7.61
C ARG A 153 -7.27 22.81 8.12
N MET A 154 -8.61 22.75 8.25
CA MET A 154 -9.27 21.55 8.76
C MET A 154 -9.00 20.31 7.90
N ARG A 155 -9.12 20.44 6.57
CA ARG A 155 -8.91 19.32 5.66
C ARG A 155 -7.45 18.86 5.69
N THR A 156 -6.51 19.77 5.50
CA THR A 156 -5.09 19.42 5.39
C THR A 156 -4.54 18.89 6.72
N THR A 157 -4.93 19.44 7.87
CA THR A 157 -4.49 18.89 9.17
C THR A 157 -5.00 17.47 9.39
N TYR A 158 -6.27 17.17 9.06
CA TYR A 158 -6.79 15.81 9.14
C TYR A 158 -6.03 14.85 8.23
N ASP A 159 -5.77 15.25 6.98
CA ASP A 159 -5.03 14.42 6.03
C ASP A 159 -3.59 14.17 6.51
N LEU A 160 -2.92 15.18 7.10
CA LEU A 160 -1.60 15.04 7.70
C LEU A 160 -1.58 14.06 8.88
N GLU A 161 -2.58 14.10 9.77
CA GLU A 161 -2.73 13.13 10.86
C GLU A 161 -2.88 11.70 10.31
N MET A 162 -3.69 11.53 9.26
CA MET A 162 -3.88 10.24 8.59
C MET A 162 -2.58 9.75 7.95
N MET A 163 -1.82 10.62 7.27
CA MET A 163 -0.52 10.26 6.71
C MET A 163 0.48 9.83 7.79
N GLN A 164 0.50 10.50 8.95
CA GLN A 164 1.39 10.17 10.06
C GLN A 164 1.06 8.83 10.72
N GLN A 165 -0.23 8.55 10.93
CA GLN A 165 -0.66 7.34 11.66
C GLN A 165 -0.79 6.12 10.76
N MET A 166 -1.31 6.30 9.55
CA MET A 166 -1.67 5.22 8.64
C MET A 166 -0.77 5.12 7.41
N GLY A 167 0.11 6.10 7.18
CA GLY A 167 0.94 6.17 5.97
C GLY A 167 0.16 6.53 4.69
N PHE A 168 -1.10 6.93 4.83
CA PHE A 168 -2.00 7.30 3.72
C PHE A 168 -3.15 8.19 4.19
N CYS A 169 -3.71 9.01 3.30
CA CYS A 169 -4.98 9.70 3.48
C CYS A 169 -5.84 9.61 2.21
N ASN A 170 -7.16 9.79 2.35
CA ASN A 170 -8.03 9.87 1.18
C ASN A 170 -7.66 11.10 0.33
N GLY A 171 -7.54 10.92 -0.99
CA GLY A 171 -7.11 11.99 -1.87
C GLY A 171 -5.61 12.26 -1.82
N ILE A 172 -4.78 11.25 -1.47
CA ILE A 172 -3.32 11.38 -1.37
C ILE A 172 -2.67 11.92 -2.66
N GLU A 173 -3.31 11.71 -3.81
CA GLU A 173 -2.89 12.25 -5.11
C GLU A 173 -2.89 13.78 -5.18
N ASN A 174 -3.57 14.48 -4.27
CA ASN A 174 -3.51 15.94 -4.18
C ASN A 174 -2.20 16.45 -3.55
N TYR A 175 -1.37 15.53 -3.02
CA TYR A 175 -0.11 15.80 -2.34
C TYR A 175 1.10 15.25 -3.10
N SER A 176 0.91 14.82 -4.35
CA SER A 176 1.96 14.28 -5.23
C SER A 176 2.92 15.34 -5.73
#